data_AF-A0A1Q6V6Y5-F1
#
_entry.id   AF-A0A1Q6V6Y5-F1
#
_cell.length_a   1.000
_cell.length_b   1.000
_cell.length_c   1.000
_cell.angle_alpha   90.00
_cell.angle_beta   90.00
_cell.angle_gamma   90.00
#
_symmetry.space_group_name_H-M   'P 1'
#
loop_
_entity.id
_entity.type
_entity.pdbx_description
1 polymer ?
#
loop_
_entity_poly.entity_id
_entity_poly.type
_entity_poly.pdbx_seq_one_letter_code
_entity_poly.pdbx_strand_id
1 'polypeptide(L)'
;TKDKKPASSKLKEIKFRVNIDEHDYLTKIRHGEEFLDRGNKVRVQLQFRGREMAHQEFGMQLVEKVREDLSGMSQVEMDPKITGRNITMTLAPLPANGRKRRFAPPLKTDDETEGIPSATDT
;
A
#
# COMPACT_ATOMS: atom_id res chain seq x y z
N THR A 1 -4.33 12.20 31.67
CA THR A 1 -3.29 11.99 30.66
C THR A 1 -3.86 11.04 29.63
N LYS A 2 -4.23 11.50 28.42
CA LYS A 2 -4.92 10.66 27.45
C LYS A 2 -3.85 9.94 26.63
N ASP A 3 -3.53 8.71 27.04
CA ASP A 3 -2.67 7.80 26.29
C ASP A 3 -3.32 7.57 24.92
N LYS A 4 -2.83 8.31 23.91
CA LYS A 4 -3.04 7.95 22.51
C LYS A 4 -2.38 6.59 22.34
N LYS A 5 -3.15 5.50 22.44
CA LYS A 5 -2.73 4.19 21.94
C LYS A 5 -2.09 4.45 20.58
N PRO A 6 -0.80 4.13 20.36
CA PRO A 6 -0.24 4.25 19.04
C PRO A 6 -1.11 3.38 18.15
N ALA A 7 -1.81 3.98 17.19
CA ALA A 7 -2.47 3.22 16.14
C ALA A 7 -1.38 2.33 15.57
N SER A 8 -1.48 1.02 15.83
CA SER A 8 -0.42 0.07 15.49
C SER A 8 -0.24 0.10 13.99
N SER A 9 0.76 0.86 13.53
CA SER A 9 1.07 1.00 12.11
C SER A 9 1.55 -0.36 11.62
N LYS A 10 0.67 -1.12 10.98
CA LYS A 10 1.01 -2.44 10.45
C LYS A 10 1.78 -2.27 9.16
N LEU A 11 2.69 -3.20 8.89
CA LEU A 11 3.34 -3.29 7.58
C LEU A 11 2.44 -4.13 6.67
N LYS A 12 1.93 -3.50 5.61
CA LYS A 12 1.13 -4.14 4.56
C LYS A 12 2.01 -4.36 3.34
N GLU A 13 1.95 -5.54 2.77
CA GLU A 13 2.78 -5.88 1.61
C GLU A 13 1.91 -5.95 0.36
N ILE A 14 2.33 -5.26 -0.70
CA ILE A 14 1.68 -5.31 -2.01
C ILE A 14 2.67 -5.93 -2.98
N LYS A 15 2.25 -7.06 -3.57
CA LYS A 15 3.08 -7.83 -4.50
C LYS A 15 2.70 -7.51 -5.94
N PHE A 16 3.70 -7.10 -6.71
CA PHE A 16 3.61 -6.83 -8.13
C PHE A 16 4.36 -7.89 -8.92
N ARG A 17 3.93 -8.06 -10.17
CA ARG A 17 4.61 -8.86 -11.18
C ARG A 17 5.10 -7.90 -12.27
N VAL A 18 6.15 -8.29 -12.98
CA VAL A 18 6.72 -7.48 -14.08
C VAL A 18 5.69 -7.27 -15.19
N ASN A 19 4.95 -8.32 -15.56
CA ASN A 19 3.89 -8.27 -16.57
C ASN A 19 2.53 -8.04 -15.92
N ILE A 20 2.36 -6.92 -15.21
CA ILE A 20 1.07 -6.55 -14.63
C ILE A 20 0.18 -5.88 -15.68
N ASP A 21 -1.11 -6.22 -15.67
CA ASP A 21 -2.12 -5.53 -16.48
C ASP A 21 -2.44 -4.15 -15.87
N GLU A 22 -2.78 -3.17 -16.70
CA GLU A 22 -3.10 -1.82 -16.24
C GLU A 22 -4.27 -1.79 -15.24
N HIS A 23 -5.28 -2.65 -15.42
CA HIS A 23 -6.42 -2.73 -14.51
C HIS A 23 -6.01 -3.26 -13.12
N ASP A 24 -5.17 -4.29 -13.08
CA ASP A 24 -4.65 -4.86 -11.82
C ASP A 24 -3.70 -3.88 -11.12
N TYR A 25 -2.90 -3.13 -11.90
CA TYR A 25 -2.05 -2.05 -11.38
C TYR A 25 -2.88 -1.00 -10.62
N LEU A 26 -3.91 -0.47 -11.27
CA LEU A 26 -4.78 0.56 -10.67
C LEU A 26 -5.46 0.06 -9.40
N THR A 27 -5.91 -1.18 -9.38
CA THR A 27 -6.54 -1.80 -8.20
C THR A 27 -5.56 -1.88 -7.03
N LYS A 28 -4.30 -2.28 -7.29
CA LYS A 28 -3.25 -2.34 -6.25
C LYS A 28 -2.83 -0.96 -5.75
N ILE A 29 -2.75 0.04 -6.62
CA ILE A 29 -2.47 1.43 -6.21
C ILE A 29 -3.58 1.95 -5.29
N ARG A 30 -4.85 1.72 -5.62
CA ARG A 30 -5.98 2.11 -4.76
C ARG A 30 -5.91 1.47 -3.37
N HIS A 31 -5.57 0.19 -3.28
CA HIS A 31 -5.34 -0.47 -1.99
C HIS A 31 -4.12 0.10 -1.26
N GLY A 32 -3.05 0.46 -1.98
CA GLY A 32 -1.90 1.17 -1.42
C GLY A 32 -2.28 2.50 -0.79
N GLU A 33 -3.04 3.34 -1.49
CA GLU A 33 -3.57 4.59 -0.97
C GLU A 33 -4.41 4.36 0.29
N GLU A 34 -5.30 3.37 0.28
CA GLU A 34 -6.16 3.03 1.42
C GLU A 34 -5.34 2.58 2.64
N PHE A 35 -4.30 1.78 2.45
CA PHE A 35 -3.43 1.36 3.55
C PHE A 35 -2.68 2.55 4.16
N LEU A 36 -2.17 3.46 3.32
CA LEU A 36 -1.48 4.68 3.76
C LEU A 36 -2.44 5.63 4.48
N ASP A 37 -3.68 5.72 4.00
CA ASP A 37 -4.74 6.51 4.62
C ASP A 37 -5.10 5.99 6.02
N ARG A 38 -5.17 4.66 6.18
CA ARG A 38 -5.32 4.00 7.48
C ARG A 38 -4.08 4.13 8.37
N GLY A 39 -3.00 4.77 7.91
CA GLY A 39 -1.76 4.97 8.67
C GLY A 39 -0.84 3.75 8.73
N ASN A 40 -0.99 2.80 7.80
CA ASN A 40 -0.12 1.65 7.68
C ASN A 40 1.06 1.95 6.76
N LYS A 41 2.19 1.28 7.00
CA LYS A 41 3.32 1.29 6.08
C LYS A 41 3.05 0.31 4.96
N VAL A 42 3.43 0.66 3.73
CA VAL A 42 3.25 -0.18 2.56
C VAL A 42 4.61 -0.62 2.04
N ARG A 43 4.85 -1.93 2.01
CA ARG A 43 6.00 -2.52 1.36
C ARG A 43 5.59 -3.02 -0.02
N VAL A 44 6.08 -2.33 -1.04
CA VAL A 44 5.92 -2.72 -2.45
C VAL A 44 7.00 -3.74 -2.77
N GLN A 45 6.58 -4.92 -3.23
CA GLN A 45 7.50 -5.99 -3.64
C GLN A 45 7.19 -6.39 -5.08
N LEU A 46 8.12 -6.15 -5.98
CA LEU A 46 8.07 -6.65 -7.35
C LEU A 46 8.86 -7.96 -7.42
N GLN A 47 8.22 -9.03 -7.86
CA GLN A 47 8.87 -10.32 -8.04
C GLN A 47 9.21 -10.54 -9.52
N PHE A 48 10.47 -10.88 -9.81
CA PHE A 48 10.89 -11.32 -11.14
C PHE A 48 10.70 -12.82 -11.31
N ARG A 49 10.26 -13.24 -12.50
CA ARG A 49 10.40 -14.63 -12.94
C ARG A 49 11.81 -14.81 -13.52
N GLY A 50 12.43 -15.98 -13.33
CA GLY A 50 13.88 -16.16 -13.60
C GLY A 50 14.39 -15.66 -14.97
N ARG A 51 13.60 -15.79 -16.04
CA ARG A 51 13.95 -15.29 -17.38
C ARG A 51 13.79 -13.78 -17.58
N GLU A 52 13.08 -13.12 -16.67
CA GLU A 52 12.74 -11.69 -16.72
C GLU A 52 13.72 -10.83 -15.91
N MET A 53 14.78 -11.41 -15.34
CA MET A 53 15.85 -10.64 -14.70
C MET A 53 16.59 -9.71 -15.67
N ALA A 54 16.50 -9.95 -16.98
CA ALA A 54 17.01 -9.03 -18.00
C ALA A 54 16.20 -7.72 -18.08
N HIS A 55 14.95 -7.73 -17.62
CA HIS A 55 14.03 -6.58 -17.63
C HIS A 55 13.97 -5.87 -16.27
N GLN A 56 15.12 -5.76 -15.59
CA GLN A 56 15.23 -4.97 -14.36
C GLN A 56 14.82 -3.51 -14.58
N GLU A 57 15.12 -2.95 -15.75
CA GLU A 57 14.76 -1.58 -16.13
C GLU A 57 13.25 -1.35 -16.09
N PHE A 58 12.45 -2.28 -16.65
CA PHE A 58 10.98 -2.21 -16.59
C PHE A 58 10.47 -2.31 -15.15
N GLY A 59 11.10 -3.16 -14.33
CA GLY A 59 10.75 -3.27 -12.92
C GLY A 59 11.04 -1.99 -12.14
N MET A 60 12.17 -1.34 -12.41
CA MET A 60 12.52 -0.04 -11.81
C MET A 60 11.56 1.06 -12.25
N GLN A 61 11.24 1.14 -13.54
CA GLN A 61 10.26 2.10 -14.07
C GLN A 61 8.87 1.91 -13.45
N LEU A 62 8.42 0.65 -13.27
CA LEU A 62 7.14 0.38 -12.63
C LEU A 62 7.13 0.85 -11.17
N VAL A 63 8.21 0.59 -10.41
CA VAL A 63 8.29 1.01 -9.01
C VAL A 63 8.41 2.53 -8.89
N GLU A 64 9.09 3.19 -9.82
CA GLU A 64 9.13 4.65 -9.90
C GLU A 64 7.74 5.23 -10.19
N LYS A 65 6.98 4.61 -11.11
CA LYS A 65 5.59 4.99 -11.38
C LYS A 65 4.72 4.86 -10.12
N VAL A 66 4.85 3.76 -9.38
CA VAL A 66 4.15 3.55 -8.09
C VAL A 66 4.51 4.64 -7.08
N ARG A 67 5.80 5.03 -7.03
CA ARG A 67 6.29 6.10 -6.17
C ARG A 67 5.65 7.44 -6.53
N GLU A 68 5.60 7.78 -7.81
CA GLU A 68 4.98 9.02 -8.30
C GLU A 68 3.49 9.07 -7.96
N ASP A 69 2.76 7.99 -8.24
CA ASP A 69 1.32 7.88 -7.97
C ASP A 69 1.01 8.03 -6.48
N LEU A 70 1.84 7.47 -5.59
CA LEU A 70 1.66 7.50 -4.14
C LEU A 70 2.37 8.67 -3.44
N SER A 71 3.08 9.53 -4.17
CA SER A 71 3.87 10.64 -3.61
C SER A 71 3.02 11.67 -2.85
N GLY A 72 1.74 11.81 -3.19
CA GLY A 72 0.80 12.72 -2.52
C GLY A 72 0.30 12.23 -1.15
N MET A 73 0.48 10.95 -0.84
CA MET A 73 -0.07 10.29 0.36
C MET A 73 1.02 9.61 1.20
N SER A 74 2.16 9.32 0.60
CA SER A 74 3.29 8.62 1.22
C SER A 74 4.61 9.33 1.01
N GLN A 75 5.52 9.06 1.92
CA GLN A 75 6.94 9.39 1.83
C GLN A 75 7.72 8.09 1.62
N VAL A 76 8.73 8.13 0.74
CA VAL A 76 9.64 7.00 0.56
C VAL A 76 10.51 6.88 1.81
N GLU A 77 10.40 5.74 2.49
CA GLU A 77 11.26 5.41 3.64
C GLU A 77 12.46 4.59 3.18
N MET A 78 12.23 3.67 2.24
CA MET A 78 13.30 2.91 1.58
C MET A 78 13.13 2.99 0.08
N ASP A 79 14.16 3.48 -0.59
CA ASP A 79 14.25 3.52 -2.04
C ASP A 79 14.15 2.12 -2.67
N PRO A 80 13.70 2.03 -3.94
CA PRO A 80 13.65 0.77 -4.66
C PRO A 80 15.03 0.10 -4.71
N LYS A 81 15.13 -1.05 -4.03
CA LYS A 81 16.36 -1.85 -3.98
C LYS A 81 16.11 -3.25 -4.51
N ILE A 82 17.01 -3.71 -5.37
CA ILE A 82 17.04 -5.09 -5.84
C ILE A 82 17.57 -5.96 -4.70
N THR A 83 16.73 -6.88 -4.22
CA THR A 83 17.06 -7.88 -3.20
C THR A 83 16.87 -9.27 -3.81
N GLY A 84 17.96 -9.83 -4.34
CA GLY A 84 17.95 -11.11 -5.03
C GLY A 84 17.08 -11.06 -6.30
N ARG A 85 15.98 -11.82 -6.30
CA ARG A 85 15.03 -11.88 -7.43
C ARG A 85 13.84 -10.94 -7.30
N ASN A 86 13.85 -10.01 -6.35
CA ASN A 86 12.76 -9.08 -6.10
C ASN A 86 13.30 -7.65 -6.06
N ILE A 87 12.51 -6.66 -6.51
CA ILE A 87 12.71 -5.27 -6.11
C ILE A 87 11.77 -4.99 -4.94
N THR A 88 12.28 -4.36 -3.89
CA THR A 88 11.48 -3.96 -2.74
C THR A 88 11.62 -2.46 -2.52
N MET A 89 10.51 -1.80 -2.23
CA MET A 89 10.41 -0.39 -1.85
C MET A 89 9.48 -0.29 -0.64
N THR A 90 9.78 0.60 0.30
CA THR A 90 8.93 0.82 1.47
C THR A 90 8.47 2.26 1.52
N LEU A 91 7.16 2.43 1.62
CA LEU A 91 6.46 3.70 1.71
C LEU A 91 5.87 3.87 3.10
N ALA A 92 6.17 5.01 3.72
CA ALA A 92 5.57 5.43 4.97
C ALA A 92 4.42 6.41 4.71
N PRO A 93 3.32 6.36 5.47
CA PRO A 93 2.22 7.29 5.31
C PRO A 93 2.63 8.70 5.78
N LEU A 94 2.18 9.73 5.06
CA LEU A 94 2.35 11.11 5.51
C LEU A 94 1.52 11.39 6.79
N PRO A 95 1.90 12.39 7.60
CA PRO A 95 1.07 12.85 8.71
C PRO A 95 -0.29 13.34 8.21
N ALA A 96 -1.34 13.16 9.01
CA ALA A 96 -2.74 13.41 8.63
C ALA A 96 -3.01 14.80 8.03
N ASN A 97 -2.20 15.81 8.40
CA ASN A 97 -2.34 17.18 7.90
C ASN A 97 -1.82 17.40 6.45
N GLY A 98 -1.10 16.44 5.85
CA GLY A 98 -0.45 16.60 4.54
C GLY A 98 -0.97 15.70 3.42
N ARG A 99 -1.96 14.85 3.69
CA ARG A 99 -2.44 13.82 2.74
C ARG A 99 -3.37 14.43 1.70
N LYS A 100 -3.00 14.38 0.42
CA LYS A 100 -3.89 14.76 -0.71
C LYS A 100 -4.24 13.51 -1.52
N ARG A 101 -5.49 13.04 -1.39
CA ARG A 101 -5.99 11.89 -2.17
C ARG A 101 -6.04 12.27 -3.65
N ARG A 102 -5.49 11.43 -4.54
CA ARG A 102 -5.55 11.66 -5.99
C ARG A 102 -6.58 10.78 -6.70
N PHE A 103 -6.79 9.54 -6.27
CA PHE A 103 -7.55 8.56 -7.08
C PHE A 103 -8.83 7.97 -6.46
N ALA A 104 -9.07 8.10 -5.15
CA ALA A 104 -10.27 7.56 -4.51
C ALA A 104 -11.27 8.65 -4.08
N PRO A 105 -12.59 8.52 -4.39
CA PRO A 105 -13.62 9.21 -3.61
C PRO A 105 -13.54 8.75 -2.14
N PRO A 106 -14.00 9.57 -1.18
CA PRO A 106 -13.90 9.22 0.24
C PRO A 106 -14.62 7.89 0.51
N LEU A 107 -13.86 6.86 0.88
CA LEU A 107 -14.40 5.62 1.42
C LEU A 107 -15.28 5.99 2.62
N LYS A 108 -16.53 5.54 2.58
CA LYS A 108 -17.45 5.57 3.73
C LYS A 108 -16.75 4.84 4.87
N THR A 109 -16.73 5.47 6.02
CA THR A 109 -16.29 4.86 7.28
C THR A 109 -17.22 3.69 7.54
N ASP A 110 -16.75 2.45 7.38
CA ASP A 110 -17.46 1.26 7.86
C ASP A 110 -17.32 1.20 9.39
N ASP A 111 -17.91 2.19 10.08
CA ASP A 111 -18.26 2.11 11.51
C ASP A 111 -19.61 1.38 11.61
N GLU A 112 -19.60 0.08 11.35
CA GLU A 112 -20.69 -0.83 11.71
C GLU A 112 -20.04 -2.06 12.38
N THR A 113 -19.38 -1.82 13.51
CA THR A 113 -19.21 -2.85 14.56
C THR A 113 -20.38 -2.76 15.54
N GLU A 114 -21.55 -3.20 15.11
CA GLU A 114 -22.66 -3.61 15.98
C GLU A 114 -22.88 -5.09 15.63
N GLY A 115 -22.24 -6.03 16.30
CA GLY A 115 -22.78 -6.56 17.54
C GLY A 115 -23.64 -7.79 17.24
N ILE A 116 -23.01 -8.95 17.03
CA ILE A 116 -23.71 -10.23 17.21
C ILE A 116 -23.78 -10.45 18.73
N PRO A 117 -24.99 -10.57 19.29
CA PRO A 117 -25.20 -11.62 20.28
C PRO A 117 -26.29 -12.58 19.82
N SER A 118 -25.89 -13.85 19.69
CA SER A 118 -26.80 -14.97 19.85
C SER A 118 -27.38 -14.96 21.26
N ALA A 119 -28.70 -14.98 21.39
CA ALA A 119 -29.37 -15.47 22.58
C ALA A 119 -30.70 -16.12 22.17
N THR A 120 -30.72 -17.44 22.25
CA THR A 120 -31.91 -18.22 22.60
C THR A 120 -32.47 -17.72 23.94
N ASP A 121 -33.78 -17.44 24.03
CA ASP A 121 -34.66 -17.90 25.13
C ASP A 121 -36.13 -17.48 24.88
N THR A 122 -37.05 -18.40 25.15
CA THR A 122 -38.55 -18.38 25.07
C THR A 122 -39.19 -18.95 23.82
#